data_AF-A0A7J4ERL6-F1
#
_entry.id   AF-A0A7J4ERL6-F1
#
_cell.length_a   1.000
_cell.length_b   1.000
_cell.length_c   1.000
_cell.angle_alpha   90.00
_cell.angle_beta   90.00
_cell.angle_gamma   90.00
#
_symmetry.space_group_name_H-M   'P 1'
#
loop_
_entity.id
_entity.type
_entity.pdbx_description
1 polymer ?
#
loop_
_entity_poly.entity_id
_entity_poly.type
_entity_poly.pdbx_seq_one_letter_code
_entity_poly.pdbx_strand_id
1 'polypeptide(L)'
;MSEEEKLLDRSKSVKDLTKKELIFDHALLHHFFNLIKKGVEVKGWNLEDVVNQHKLIVNEMERRGIEHHITDPRLDNFKIKADSQLKSDLLQLRNQLPNEFLVAKNCISIVGSTLNEEVEPRDTDLLIEHSFKLEDAIKELKESLEKVDLIFSDIGPQGPSFPMYDLKLVKSKEEDIIPFEYEICLDRPFNREQETEVSSIAALGEIVYLRPDIHGRGIELQISKRGDEIQFFTEGIPIELPQLEKQIRKIKGTNNFFLTGWLRSDQKLIVDDILFWGQTQLINLPFRDRLTFLCKLECDTVRILPAIKILSDEKFEENLVDHMLELSSDWGDLFILRGSEEPYLDEVPVKRIKFGGEVECPRN
;
A
#
# COMPACT_ATOMS: atom_id res chain seq x y z
N MET A 1 18.34 13.21 -44.11
CA MET A 1 17.68 13.57 -42.85
C MET A 1 18.03 15.02 -42.56
N SER A 2 17.06 15.93 -42.67
CA SER A 2 17.27 17.32 -42.27
C SER A 2 17.52 17.37 -40.76
N GLU A 3 18.26 18.37 -40.26
CA GLU A 3 18.51 18.53 -38.81
C GLU A 3 17.22 18.61 -37.98
N GLU A 4 16.09 18.92 -38.63
CA GLU A 4 14.75 19.00 -38.07
C GLU A 4 14.13 17.62 -37.74
N GLU A 5 14.68 16.50 -38.22
CA GLU A 5 14.17 15.15 -37.89
C GLU A 5 14.80 14.55 -36.63
N LYS A 6 15.74 15.24 -35.96
CA LYS A 6 16.26 14.86 -34.63
C LYS A 6 15.36 15.36 -33.49
N LEU A 7 14.04 15.30 -33.66
CA LEU A 7 13.09 15.72 -32.63
C LEU A 7 12.94 14.58 -31.61
N LEU A 8 13.14 14.90 -30.31
CA LEU A 8 12.80 14.12 -29.12
C LEU A 8 12.49 12.63 -29.37
N ASP A 9 13.47 11.76 -29.12
CA ASP A 9 13.33 10.32 -29.26
C ASP A 9 12.46 9.74 -28.13
N ARG A 10 11.17 9.53 -28.42
CA ARG A 10 10.20 8.95 -27.47
C ARG A 10 10.51 7.51 -27.05
N SER A 11 11.39 6.82 -27.78
CA SER A 11 11.77 5.44 -27.43
C SER A 11 12.76 5.39 -26.26
N LYS A 12 13.42 6.52 -25.95
CA LYS A 12 14.32 6.63 -24.80
C LYS A 12 13.57 6.99 -23.54
N SER A 13 13.85 6.23 -22.48
CA SER A 13 13.41 6.59 -21.13
C SER A 13 14.05 7.90 -20.70
N VAL A 14 13.27 8.78 -20.08
CA VAL A 14 13.74 10.06 -19.53
C VAL A 14 14.86 9.85 -18.49
N LYS A 15 14.87 8.69 -17.83
CA LYS A 15 15.92 8.29 -16.87
C LYS A 15 17.29 8.05 -17.53
N ASP A 16 17.32 7.71 -18.81
CA ASP A 16 18.54 7.38 -19.54
C ASP A 16 19.16 8.61 -20.22
N LEU A 17 18.45 9.73 -20.25
CA LEU A 17 18.94 10.98 -20.81
C LEU A 17 20.08 11.56 -19.95
N THR A 18 21.11 12.09 -20.59
CA THR A 18 22.16 12.86 -19.92
C THR A 18 21.62 14.20 -19.42
N LYS A 19 22.33 14.84 -18.48
CA LYS A 19 21.95 16.18 -17.99
C LYS A 19 21.78 17.20 -19.12
N LYS A 20 22.63 17.13 -20.16
CA LYS A 20 22.56 18.04 -21.30
C LYS A 20 21.32 17.77 -22.16
N GLU A 21 20.99 16.50 -22.38
CA GLU A 21 19.80 16.10 -23.14
C GLU A 21 18.52 16.49 -22.41
N LEU A 22 18.42 16.28 -21.08
CA LEU A 22 17.25 16.71 -20.29
C LEU A 22 16.96 18.21 -20.43
N ILE A 23 18.00 19.04 -20.32
CA ILE A 23 17.86 20.51 -20.43
C ILE A 23 17.48 20.91 -21.86
N PHE A 24 18.05 20.25 -22.86
CA PHE A 24 17.73 20.51 -24.26
C PHE A 24 16.28 20.12 -24.59
N ASP A 25 15.87 18.92 -24.19
CA ASP A 25 14.52 18.40 -24.39
C ASP A 25 13.47 19.22 -23.63
N HIS A 26 13.78 19.69 -22.41
CA HIS A 26 12.94 20.62 -21.66
C HIS A 26 12.70 21.92 -22.44
N ALA A 27 13.76 22.56 -22.94
CA ALA A 27 13.65 23.78 -23.74
C ALA A 27 12.88 23.55 -25.06
N LEU A 28 13.06 22.37 -25.67
CA LEU A 28 12.38 21.99 -26.90
C LEU A 28 10.88 21.80 -26.69
N LEU A 29 10.45 21.23 -25.56
CA LEU A 29 9.03 21.10 -25.22
C LEU A 29 8.36 22.46 -24.97
N HIS A 30 9.05 23.40 -24.34
CA HIS A 30 8.61 24.79 -24.23
C HIS A 30 8.43 25.44 -25.62
N HIS A 31 9.31 25.14 -26.56
CA HIS A 31 9.18 25.60 -27.94
C HIS A 31 7.96 24.96 -28.65
N PHE A 32 7.78 23.64 -28.55
CA PHE A 32 6.62 22.95 -29.13
C PHE A 32 5.30 23.44 -28.56
N PHE A 33 5.22 23.64 -27.25
CA PHE A 33 4.03 24.17 -26.59
C PHE A 33 3.63 25.52 -27.17
N ASN A 34 4.60 26.41 -27.40
CA ASN A 34 4.38 27.73 -27.99
C ASN A 34 3.97 27.65 -29.47
N LEU A 35 4.53 26.72 -30.24
CA LEU A 35 4.12 26.48 -31.64
C LEU A 35 2.68 25.97 -31.72
N ILE A 36 2.36 24.92 -30.96
CA ILE A 36 1.02 24.30 -30.94
C ILE A 36 -0.02 25.31 -30.48
N LYS A 37 0.27 26.14 -29.46
CA LYS A 37 -0.65 27.21 -29.03
C LYS A 37 -0.88 28.29 -30.06
N LYS A 38 0.05 28.51 -30.99
CA LYS A 38 -0.11 29.43 -32.13
C LYS A 38 -0.85 28.78 -33.31
N GLY A 39 -1.31 27.54 -33.15
CA GLY A 39 -1.97 26.77 -34.21
C GLY A 39 -1.00 26.17 -35.24
N VAL A 40 0.31 26.12 -34.92
CA VAL A 40 1.31 25.47 -35.78
C VAL A 40 1.37 23.99 -35.42
N GLU A 41 1.17 23.13 -36.42
CA GLU A 41 1.24 21.69 -36.24
C GLU A 41 2.70 21.23 -36.07
N VAL A 42 2.98 20.51 -34.99
CA VAL A 42 4.28 19.88 -34.75
C VAL A 42 4.12 18.39 -35.04
N LYS A 43 4.81 17.89 -36.07
CA LYS A 43 4.64 16.51 -36.55
C LYS A 43 4.85 15.51 -35.42
N GLY A 44 3.81 14.71 -35.15
CA GLY A 44 3.83 13.67 -34.12
C GLY A 44 3.65 14.17 -32.69
N TRP A 45 3.40 15.47 -32.47
CA TRP A 45 3.19 16.06 -31.14
C TRP A 45 1.87 16.82 -31.10
N ASN A 46 0.95 16.35 -30.25
CA ASN A 46 -0.21 17.13 -29.85
C ASN A 46 0.09 17.90 -28.53
N LEU A 47 -0.83 18.78 -28.12
CA LEU A 47 -0.65 19.59 -26.90
C LEU A 47 -0.49 18.73 -25.63
N GLU A 48 -1.26 17.64 -25.55
CA GLU A 48 -1.25 16.72 -24.41
C GLU A 48 0.09 15.97 -24.31
N ASP A 49 0.62 15.49 -25.44
CA ASP A 49 1.92 14.83 -25.52
C ASP A 49 3.03 15.75 -24.97
N VAL A 50 3.02 17.02 -25.36
CA VAL A 50 4.02 18.01 -24.93
C VAL A 50 3.93 18.25 -23.43
N VAL A 51 2.71 18.39 -22.90
CA VAL A 51 2.47 18.57 -21.45
C VAL A 51 2.91 17.35 -20.65
N ASN A 52 2.58 16.15 -21.11
CA ASN A 52 2.91 14.90 -20.42
C ASN A 52 4.42 14.64 -20.41
N GLN A 53 5.08 14.80 -21.57
CA GLN A 53 6.53 14.64 -21.65
C GLN A 53 7.26 15.70 -20.81
N HIS A 54 6.77 16.95 -20.80
CA HIS A 54 7.36 18.04 -20.00
C HIS A 54 7.37 17.70 -18.51
N LYS A 55 6.25 17.16 -17.99
CA LYS A 55 6.18 16.69 -16.60
C LYS A 55 7.18 15.58 -16.29
N LEU A 56 7.34 14.61 -17.18
CA LEU A 56 8.31 13.53 -16.99
C LEU A 56 9.74 14.08 -16.89
N ILE A 57 10.08 15.05 -17.72
CA ILE A 57 11.40 15.71 -17.72
C ILE A 57 11.60 16.56 -16.46
N VAL A 58 10.62 17.36 -16.06
CA VAL A 58 10.71 18.19 -14.84
C VAL A 58 10.89 17.32 -13.60
N ASN A 59 10.10 16.25 -13.45
CA ASN A 59 10.23 15.30 -12.34
C ASN A 59 11.64 14.68 -12.29
N GLU A 60 12.21 14.33 -13.45
CA GLU A 60 13.57 13.77 -13.51
C GLU A 60 14.66 14.83 -13.23
N MET A 61 14.46 16.08 -13.68
CA MET A 61 15.36 17.20 -13.35
C MET A 61 15.38 17.47 -11.84
N GLU A 62 14.20 17.52 -11.19
CA GLU A 62 14.06 17.68 -9.74
C GLU A 62 14.75 16.54 -8.99
N ARG A 63 14.53 15.28 -9.42
CA ARG A 63 15.18 14.11 -8.83
C ARG A 63 16.72 14.19 -8.88
N ARG A 64 17.28 14.85 -9.90
CA ARG A 64 18.73 15.03 -10.09
C ARG A 64 19.27 16.31 -9.46
N GLY A 65 18.44 17.09 -8.74
CA GLY A 65 18.82 18.38 -8.18
C GLY A 65 19.19 19.41 -9.26
N ILE A 66 18.60 19.31 -10.45
CA ILE A 66 18.76 20.30 -11.52
C ILE A 66 17.64 21.32 -11.33
N GLU A 67 18.00 22.58 -11.09
CA GLU A 67 17.01 23.65 -10.92
C GLU A 67 16.16 23.81 -12.17
N HIS A 68 14.84 23.67 -12.00
CA HIS A 68 13.85 23.97 -13.02
C HIS A 68 13.47 25.45 -12.91
N HIS A 69 13.93 26.25 -13.87
CA HIS A 69 13.54 27.66 -13.95
C HIS A 69 12.17 27.74 -14.63
N ILE A 70 11.19 28.27 -13.91
CA ILE A 70 9.84 28.50 -14.44
C ILE A 70 9.95 29.61 -15.49
N THR A 71 9.82 29.22 -16.76
CA THR A 71 9.95 30.13 -17.93
C THR A 71 8.60 30.36 -18.60
N ASP A 72 7.69 29.40 -18.57
CA ASP A 72 6.31 29.53 -19.04
C ASP A 72 5.34 29.02 -17.97
N PRO A 73 4.75 29.92 -17.15
CA PRO A 73 3.81 29.55 -16.10
C PRO A 73 2.62 28.73 -16.59
N ARG A 74 2.28 28.74 -17.88
CA ARG A 74 1.15 27.98 -18.43
C ARG A 74 1.52 26.53 -18.70
N LEU A 75 2.74 26.22 -19.11
CA LEU A 75 3.22 24.83 -19.23
C LEU A 75 3.73 24.31 -17.88
N ASP A 76 4.52 25.13 -17.19
CA ASP A 76 5.16 24.78 -15.92
C ASP A 76 4.16 24.61 -14.77
N ASN A 77 3.04 25.35 -14.79
CA ASN A 77 1.92 25.13 -13.88
C ASN A 77 0.72 24.47 -14.56
N PHE A 78 0.92 23.75 -15.68
CA PHE A 78 -0.15 22.99 -16.32
C PHE A 78 -0.53 21.80 -15.43
N LYS A 79 -1.29 22.09 -14.38
CA LYS A 79 -2.10 21.08 -13.70
C LYS A 79 -3.08 20.62 -14.77
N ILE A 80 -2.95 19.35 -15.17
CA ILE A 80 -4.11 18.65 -15.70
C ILE A 80 -5.07 18.75 -14.51
N LYS A 81 -6.02 19.69 -14.59
CA LYS A 81 -7.25 19.52 -13.84
C LYS A 81 -7.67 18.13 -14.29
N ALA A 82 -7.59 17.13 -13.41
CA ALA A 82 -8.22 15.86 -13.68
C ALA A 82 -9.64 16.24 -14.02
N ASP A 83 -9.93 16.26 -15.32
CA ASP A 83 -11.05 17.00 -15.84
C ASP A 83 -12.26 16.38 -15.17
N SER A 84 -13.10 17.19 -14.53
CA SER A 84 -14.36 16.68 -13.97
C SER A 84 -15.11 15.89 -15.04
N GLN A 85 -14.91 16.27 -16.31
CA GLN A 85 -15.34 15.53 -17.47
C GLN A 85 -14.61 14.18 -17.63
N LEU A 86 -13.28 14.11 -17.61
CA LEU A 86 -12.52 12.85 -17.69
C LEU A 86 -12.90 11.89 -16.56
N LYS A 87 -13.05 12.39 -15.32
CA LYS A 87 -13.50 11.57 -14.19
C LYS A 87 -14.93 11.05 -14.42
N SER A 88 -15.83 11.90 -14.93
CA SER A 88 -17.19 11.51 -15.30
C SER A 88 -17.19 10.46 -16.42
N ASP A 89 -16.40 10.66 -17.46
CA ASP A 89 -16.31 9.76 -18.62
C ASP A 89 -15.74 8.40 -18.23
N LEU A 90 -14.72 8.36 -17.37
CA LEU A 90 -14.18 7.13 -16.80
C LEU A 90 -15.19 6.43 -15.87
N LEU A 91 -15.98 7.19 -15.08
CA LEU A 91 -17.06 6.62 -14.27
C LEU A 91 -18.17 6.02 -15.15
N GLN A 92 -18.57 6.72 -16.21
CA GLN A 92 -19.57 6.22 -17.16
C GLN A 92 -19.08 4.95 -17.85
N LEU A 93 -17.82 4.94 -18.33
CA LEU A 93 -17.21 3.75 -18.92
C LEU A 93 -17.19 2.57 -17.91
N ARG A 94 -16.75 2.82 -16.68
CA ARG A 94 -16.75 1.83 -15.59
C ARG A 94 -18.16 1.28 -15.28
N ASN A 95 -19.20 2.09 -15.45
CA ASN A 95 -20.59 1.69 -15.21
C ASN A 95 -21.22 0.93 -16.38
N GLN A 96 -20.67 1.09 -17.59
CA GLN A 96 -21.08 0.32 -18.76
C GLN A 96 -20.38 -1.04 -18.86
N LEU A 97 -19.19 -1.17 -18.25
CA LEU A 97 -18.49 -2.45 -18.18
C LEU A 97 -19.21 -3.41 -17.23
N PRO A 98 -19.25 -4.72 -17.56
CA PRO A 98 -19.76 -5.73 -16.65
C PRO A 98 -18.89 -5.81 -15.38
N ASN A 99 -19.47 -6.36 -14.30
CA ASN A 99 -18.78 -6.48 -13.01
C ASN A 99 -17.48 -7.30 -13.10
N GLU A 100 -17.45 -8.29 -14.00
CA GLU A 100 -16.24 -8.99 -14.40
C GLU A 100 -16.19 -9.09 -15.93
N PHE A 101 -15.01 -8.92 -16.50
CA PHE A 101 -14.76 -9.31 -17.89
C PHE A 101 -13.39 -9.95 -18.05
N LEU A 102 -13.33 -10.87 -19.02
CA LEU A 102 -12.11 -11.58 -19.37
C LEU A 102 -11.16 -10.65 -20.11
N VAL A 103 -9.97 -10.47 -19.55
CA VAL A 103 -8.87 -9.72 -20.15
C VAL A 103 -8.06 -10.65 -21.05
N ALA A 104 -7.73 -11.84 -20.54
CA ALA A 104 -6.99 -12.86 -21.27
C ALA A 104 -7.52 -14.25 -20.90
N LYS A 105 -7.81 -15.08 -21.92
CA LYS A 105 -8.21 -16.47 -21.73
C LYS A 105 -6.97 -17.35 -21.61
N ASN A 106 -7.03 -18.38 -20.78
CA ASN A 106 -5.95 -19.34 -20.59
C ASN A 106 -4.62 -18.65 -20.19
N CYS A 107 -4.72 -17.52 -19.48
CA CYS A 107 -3.59 -16.70 -19.06
C CYS A 107 -2.58 -17.53 -18.26
N ILE A 108 -3.04 -18.52 -17.50
CA ILE A 108 -2.21 -19.55 -16.88
C ILE A 108 -2.65 -20.91 -17.37
N SER A 109 -1.72 -21.69 -17.91
CA SER A 109 -1.97 -23.04 -18.43
C SER A 109 -0.90 -24.03 -17.97
N ILE A 110 -1.27 -25.27 -17.69
CA ILE A 110 -0.30 -26.37 -17.54
C ILE A 110 0.17 -26.75 -18.94
N VAL A 111 1.48 -26.97 -19.08
CA VAL A 111 2.11 -27.41 -20.34
C VAL A 111 3.12 -28.53 -20.06
N GLY A 112 3.83 -28.99 -21.09
CA GLY A 112 4.97 -29.88 -20.92
C GLY A 112 4.62 -31.33 -20.56
N SER A 113 5.53 -32.00 -19.87
CA SER A 113 5.43 -33.43 -19.55
C SER A 113 4.25 -33.79 -18.66
N THR A 114 3.73 -32.83 -17.89
CA THR A 114 2.58 -33.02 -17.00
C THR A 114 1.31 -33.45 -17.73
N LEU A 115 1.23 -33.19 -19.03
CA LEU A 115 0.08 -33.56 -19.86
C LEU A 115 0.29 -34.86 -20.64
N ASN A 116 1.44 -35.51 -20.50
CA ASN A 116 1.72 -36.76 -21.20
C ASN A 116 1.35 -37.96 -20.32
N GLU A 117 0.26 -38.65 -20.67
CA GLU A 117 -0.24 -39.82 -19.92
C GLU A 117 0.74 -41.01 -19.91
N GLU A 118 1.71 -41.04 -20.83
CA GLU A 118 2.69 -42.15 -20.95
C GLU A 118 3.93 -41.96 -20.06
N VAL A 119 4.11 -40.78 -19.45
CA VAL A 119 5.31 -40.44 -18.67
C VAL A 119 4.91 -39.89 -17.32
N GLU A 120 5.47 -40.44 -16.24
CA GLU A 120 5.30 -39.87 -14.90
C GLU A 120 6.04 -38.51 -14.84
N PRO A 121 5.32 -37.38 -14.66
CA PRO A 121 5.93 -36.07 -14.72
C PRO A 121 6.82 -35.82 -13.49
N ARG A 122 7.98 -35.21 -13.70
CA ARG A 122 8.93 -34.87 -12.63
C ARG A 122 8.60 -33.52 -11.98
N ASP A 123 7.99 -32.65 -12.77
CA ASP A 123 7.67 -31.25 -12.51
C ASP A 123 6.30 -30.89 -13.11
N THR A 124 5.78 -29.74 -12.68
CA THR A 124 4.60 -29.11 -13.26
C THR A 124 5.03 -27.82 -13.96
N ASP A 125 4.97 -27.80 -15.28
CA ASP A 125 5.23 -26.58 -16.05
C ASP A 125 3.95 -25.73 -16.11
N LEU A 126 4.00 -24.51 -15.56
CA LEU A 126 2.96 -23.50 -15.74
C LEU A 126 3.43 -22.46 -16.74
N LEU A 127 2.73 -22.38 -17.86
CA LEU A 127 2.84 -21.30 -18.82
C LEU A 127 1.98 -20.12 -18.38
N ILE A 128 2.59 -18.95 -18.29
CA ILE A 128 1.94 -17.67 -18.00
C ILE A 128 2.06 -16.77 -19.23
N GLU A 129 0.93 -16.29 -19.72
CA GLU A 129 0.87 -15.34 -20.82
C GLU A 129 1.41 -13.96 -20.36
N HIS A 130 2.55 -13.54 -20.94
CA HIS A 130 3.40 -12.47 -20.42
C HIS A 130 3.08 -11.07 -20.99
N SER A 131 1.87 -10.83 -21.49
CA SER A 131 1.49 -9.47 -21.94
C SER A 131 1.34 -8.47 -20.77
N PHE A 132 1.43 -8.93 -19.53
CA PHE A 132 1.31 -8.13 -18.32
C PHE A 132 2.59 -8.19 -17.47
N LYS A 133 2.89 -7.12 -16.74
CA LYS A 133 3.99 -7.05 -15.73
C LYS A 133 3.66 -7.87 -14.48
N LEU A 134 3.34 -9.16 -14.66
CA LEU A 134 3.02 -10.11 -13.60
C LEU A 134 4.26 -10.81 -13.03
N GLU A 135 5.41 -10.68 -13.69
CA GLU A 135 6.66 -11.35 -13.28
C GLU A 135 7.04 -11.06 -11.82
N ASP A 136 6.96 -9.80 -11.39
CA ASP A 136 7.33 -9.42 -10.02
C ASP A 136 6.38 -10.04 -8.98
N ALA A 137 5.07 -10.04 -9.24
CA ALA A 137 4.07 -10.60 -8.34
C ALA A 137 4.14 -12.14 -8.24
N ILE A 138 4.53 -12.80 -9.34
CA ILE A 138 4.60 -14.26 -9.39
C ILE A 138 5.95 -14.78 -8.89
N LYS A 139 7.01 -13.96 -8.95
CA LYS A 139 8.32 -14.33 -8.41
C LYS A 139 8.28 -14.65 -6.92
N GLU A 140 7.45 -13.94 -6.15
CA GLU A 140 7.21 -14.23 -4.73
C GLU A 140 6.53 -15.59 -4.52
N LEU A 141 5.66 -16.02 -5.45
CA LEU A 141 5.03 -17.34 -5.41
C LEU A 141 6.02 -18.46 -5.73
N LYS A 142 7.05 -18.20 -6.54
CA LYS A 142 8.04 -19.22 -6.94
C LYS A 142 8.78 -19.81 -5.73
N GLU A 143 9.02 -19.02 -4.69
CA GLU A 143 9.67 -19.49 -3.46
C GLU A 143 8.82 -20.49 -2.66
N SER A 144 7.49 -20.50 -2.86
CA SER A 144 6.58 -21.44 -2.19
C SER A 144 6.21 -22.67 -3.03
N LEU A 145 6.63 -22.74 -4.30
CA LEU A 145 6.24 -23.78 -5.24
C LEU A 145 7.43 -24.63 -5.69
N GLU A 146 7.94 -25.50 -4.80
CA GLU A 146 9.16 -26.31 -5.03
C GLU A 146 9.12 -27.27 -6.25
N LYS A 147 7.94 -27.53 -6.84
CA LYS A 147 7.75 -28.47 -7.96
C LYS A 147 7.12 -27.84 -9.20
N VAL A 148 7.07 -26.51 -9.26
CA VAL A 148 6.43 -25.79 -10.35
C VAL A 148 7.46 -24.98 -11.11
N ASP A 149 7.63 -25.29 -12.38
CA ASP A 149 8.42 -24.49 -13.29
C ASP A 149 7.53 -23.45 -14.00
N LEU A 150 7.96 -22.20 -13.95
CA LEU A 150 7.22 -21.07 -14.50
C LEU A 150 7.82 -20.68 -15.86
N ILE A 151 7.00 -20.74 -16.90
CA ILE A 151 7.35 -20.39 -18.27
C ILE A 151 6.57 -19.13 -18.64
N PHE A 152 7.25 -18.09 -19.12
CA PHE A 152 6.63 -16.86 -19.58
C PHE A 152 6.65 -16.79 -21.11
N SER A 153 5.51 -16.52 -21.74
CA SER A 153 5.38 -16.43 -23.21
C SER A 153 4.35 -15.39 -23.61
N ASP A 154 4.64 -14.60 -24.64
CA ASP A 154 3.74 -13.61 -25.24
C ASP A 154 2.83 -14.20 -26.33
N ILE A 155 3.08 -15.46 -26.73
CA ILE A 155 2.39 -16.13 -27.84
C ILE A 155 1.45 -17.23 -27.35
N GLY A 156 1.37 -17.45 -26.04
CA GLY A 156 0.61 -18.56 -25.44
C GLY A 156 1.20 -19.95 -25.72
N PRO A 157 0.47 -21.03 -25.39
CA PRO A 157 0.98 -22.40 -25.50
C PRO A 157 1.11 -22.85 -26.97
N GLN A 158 2.27 -23.41 -27.32
CA GLN A 158 2.57 -23.89 -28.69
C GLN A 158 2.37 -25.41 -28.85
N GLY A 159 1.61 -26.04 -27.95
CA GLY A 159 1.39 -27.50 -27.91
C GLY A 159 0.22 -27.88 -26.99
N PRO A 160 0.06 -29.18 -26.66
CA PRO A 160 -0.93 -29.63 -25.68
C PRO A 160 -0.81 -28.78 -24.40
N SER A 161 -1.94 -28.24 -23.97
CA SER A 161 -2.03 -27.38 -22.81
C SER A 161 -3.36 -27.63 -22.10
N PHE A 162 -3.35 -27.48 -20.79
CA PHE A 162 -4.56 -27.52 -19.97
C PHE A 162 -4.74 -26.14 -19.31
N PRO A 163 -5.77 -25.36 -19.72
CA PRO A 163 -5.96 -24.03 -19.17
C PRO A 163 -6.41 -24.12 -17.72
N MET A 164 -5.73 -23.39 -16.84
CA MET A 164 -6.00 -23.37 -15.41
C MET A 164 -6.76 -22.12 -15.00
N TYR A 165 -6.30 -20.96 -15.47
CA TYR A 165 -6.85 -19.66 -15.07
C TYR A 165 -6.96 -18.70 -16.24
N ASP A 166 -8.06 -17.96 -16.25
CA ASP A 166 -8.23 -16.76 -17.05
C ASP A 166 -7.83 -15.53 -16.22
N LEU A 167 -7.32 -14.50 -16.89
CA LEU A 167 -7.16 -13.18 -16.27
C LEU A 167 -8.46 -12.40 -16.45
N LYS A 168 -9.08 -12.04 -15.32
CA LYS A 168 -10.29 -11.20 -15.28
C LYS A 168 -9.98 -9.86 -14.67
N LEU A 169 -10.59 -8.81 -15.21
CA LEU A 169 -10.71 -7.53 -14.52
C LEU A 169 -12.04 -7.53 -13.77
N VAL A 170 -11.95 -7.43 -12.46
CA VAL A 170 -13.12 -7.37 -11.58
C VAL A 170 -13.29 -5.95 -11.10
N LYS A 171 -14.48 -5.39 -11.27
CA LYS A 171 -14.83 -4.06 -10.75
C LYS A 171 -14.73 -4.13 -9.22
N SER A 172 -13.81 -3.35 -8.64
CA SER A 172 -13.75 -3.23 -7.18
C SER A 172 -15.13 -2.79 -6.68
N LYS A 173 -15.55 -3.36 -5.53
CA LYS A 173 -16.71 -2.81 -4.82
C LYS A 173 -16.44 -1.32 -4.61
N GLU A 174 -17.44 -0.49 -4.89
CA GLU A 174 -17.44 0.87 -4.33
C GLU A 174 -17.50 0.67 -2.82
N GLU A 175 -16.34 0.65 -2.18
CA GLU A 175 -16.28 1.07 -0.80
C GLU A 175 -16.64 2.55 -0.85
N ASP A 176 -17.77 2.90 -0.27
CA ASP A 176 -18.08 4.30 0.01
C ASP A 176 -16.87 4.84 0.77
N ILE A 177 -16.02 5.60 0.10
CA ILE A 177 -15.01 6.41 0.77
C ILE A 177 -15.82 7.48 1.46
N ILE A 178 -16.35 7.17 2.63
CA ILE A 178 -16.91 8.15 3.54
C ILE A 178 -15.74 9.12 3.76
N PRO A 179 -15.85 10.39 3.34
CA PRO A 179 -14.80 11.37 3.59
C PRO A 179 -14.75 11.59 5.09
N PHE A 180 -13.92 10.83 5.78
CA PHE A 180 -13.70 10.99 7.21
C PHE A 180 -12.84 12.24 7.42
N GLU A 181 -13.29 13.10 8.34
CA GLU A 181 -12.84 14.49 8.51
C GLU A 181 -11.52 14.64 9.30
N TYR A 182 -10.88 13.53 9.70
CA TYR A 182 -9.68 13.60 10.52
C TYR A 182 -8.44 13.87 9.67
N GLU A 183 -7.75 14.97 10.01
CA GLU A 183 -6.46 15.34 9.42
C GLU A 183 -5.35 15.18 10.46
N ILE A 184 -4.37 14.32 10.18
CA ILE A 184 -3.18 14.20 11.04
C ILE A 184 -2.17 15.30 10.71
N CYS A 185 -1.82 16.05 11.74
CA CYS A 185 -0.69 16.97 11.74
C CYS A 185 0.47 16.33 12.50
N LEU A 186 1.59 16.07 11.82
CA LEU A 186 2.78 15.47 12.43
C LEU A 186 3.39 16.31 13.58
N ASP A 187 3.01 17.59 13.72
CA ASP A 187 3.53 18.46 14.79
C ASP A 187 2.74 18.42 16.09
N ARG A 188 1.67 17.63 16.14
CA ARG A 188 0.73 17.64 17.25
C ARG A 188 0.40 16.20 17.66
N PRO A 189 0.14 15.99 18.96
CA PRO A 189 -0.44 14.73 19.39
C PRO A 189 -1.82 14.56 18.77
N PHE A 190 -2.25 13.32 18.68
CA PHE A 190 -3.61 12.96 18.29
C PHE A 190 -4.36 12.46 19.53
N ASN A 191 -5.68 12.60 19.59
CA ASN A 191 -6.43 11.98 20.68
C ASN A 191 -6.46 10.47 20.43
N ARG A 192 -6.02 9.66 21.39
CA ARG A 192 -6.12 8.21 21.24
C ARG A 192 -7.60 7.82 21.12
N GLU A 193 -7.87 6.83 20.28
CA GLU A 193 -9.16 6.16 20.27
C GLU A 193 -9.57 5.71 21.68
N GLN A 194 -10.81 5.99 22.07
CA GLN A 194 -11.40 5.44 23.29
C GLN A 194 -11.98 4.08 22.97
N GLU A 195 -11.55 3.07 23.70
CA GLU A 195 -12.05 1.72 23.52
C GLU A 195 -13.40 1.56 24.23
N THR A 196 -14.45 1.21 23.48
CA THR A 196 -15.78 0.95 24.02
C THR A 196 -16.02 -0.56 24.08
N GLU A 197 -16.14 -1.11 25.29
CA GLU A 197 -16.36 -2.55 25.48
C GLU A 197 -17.74 -2.98 24.92
N VAL A 198 -17.75 -3.93 23.98
CA VAL A 198 -19.00 -4.49 23.44
C VAL A 198 -19.44 -5.76 24.18
N SER A 199 -20.75 -6.01 24.18
CA SER A 199 -21.33 -7.19 24.82
C SER A 199 -21.22 -8.47 23.98
N SER A 200 -21.08 -8.36 22.65
CA SER A 200 -21.01 -9.50 21.74
C SER A 200 -19.95 -9.30 20.64
N ILE A 201 -19.34 -10.40 20.21
CA ILE A 201 -18.33 -10.42 19.15
C ILE A 201 -18.95 -10.08 17.79
N ALA A 202 -20.22 -10.44 17.58
CA ALA A 202 -20.97 -10.08 16.38
C ALA A 202 -21.03 -8.55 16.12
N ALA A 203 -20.91 -7.73 17.17
CA ALA A 203 -20.83 -6.27 17.03
C ALA A 203 -19.53 -5.78 16.40
N LEU A 204 -18.47 -6.61 16.38
CA LEU A 204 -17.17 -6.30 15.78
C LEU A 204 -17.08 -6.66 14.28
N GLY A 205 -18.12 -7.28 13.74
CA GLY A 205 -18.20 -7.68 12.33
C GLY A 205 -17.69 -9.10 12.03
N GLU A 206 -17.63 -9.44 10.73
CA GLU A 206 -17.31 -10.81 10.27
C GLU A 206 -15.83 -11.18 10.44
N ILE A 207 -14.95 -10.19 10.43
CA ILE A 207 -13.51 -10.39 10.55
C ILE A 207 -13.04 -9.56 11.74
N VAL A 208 -12.42 -10.22 12.71
CA VAL A 208 -11.86 -9.60 13.91
C VAL A 208 -10.38 -9.91 14.04
N TYR A 209 -9.66 -9.06 14.75
CA TYR A 209 -8.26 -9.25 15.08
C TYR A 209 -8.10 -9.49 16.57
N LEU A 210 -7.53 -10.65 16.91
CA LEU A 210 -7.08 -10.97 18.26
C LEU A 210 -5.71 -10.35 18.50
N ARG A 211 -5.60 -9.59 19.60
CA ARG A 211 -4.38 -8.91 20.01
C ARG A 211 -4.15 -9.09 21.51
N PRO A 212 -2.90 -9.12 21.99
CA PRO A 212 -2.66 -9.04 23.42
C PRO A 212 -3.10 -7.70 23.98
N ASP A 213 -3.71 -7.71 25.17
CA ASP A 213 -3.99 -6.49 25.92
C ASP A 213 -2.74 -6.05 26.66
N ILE A 214 -2.17 -4.93 26.23
CA ILE A 214 -0.96 -4.35 26.80
C ILE A 214 -1.24 -3.11 27.67
N HIS A 215 -2.52 -2.79 27.91
CA HIS A 215 -2.89 -1.66 28.76
C HIS A 215 -2.29 -1.82 30.17
N GLY A 216 -1.70 -0.74 30.67
CA GLY A 216 -1.04 -0.70 31.98
C GLY A 216 0.29 -1.46 32.06
N ARG A 217 0.81 -2.01 30.95
CA ARG A 217 2.10 -2.75 30.92
C ARG A 217 3.28 -1.90 30.41
N GLY A 218 3.09 -0.59 30.32
CA GLY A 218 4.09 0.35 29.85
C GLY A 218 3.58 1.79 29.86
N ILE A 219 4.39 2.69 29.31
CA ILE A 219 4.03 4.08 29.07
C ILE A 219 3.44 4.15 27.67
N GLU A 220 2.21 4.65 27.56
CA GLU A 220 1.61 4.93 26.27
C GLU A 220 2.39 6.03 25.55
N LEU A 221 2.68 5.80 24.26
CA LEU A 221 3.41 6.73 23.40
C LEU A 221 2.71 6.94 22.06
N GLN A 222 2.73 8.19 21.63
CA GLN A 222 2.57 8.57 20.24
C GLN A 222 3.90 9.08 19.71
N ILE A 223 4.26 8.68 18.50
CA ILE A 223 5.57 8.96 17.92
C ILE A 223 5.35 9.58 16.56
N SER A 224 5.75 10.84 16.45
CA SER A 224 5.76 11.54 15.18
C SER A 224 7.19 11.66 14.66
N LYS A 225 7.40 11.33 13.39
CA LYS A 225 8.64 11.62 12.67
C LYS A 225 8.32 12.45 11.45
N ARG A 226 9.06 13.54 11.25
CA ARG A 226 9.03 14.37 10.04
C ARG A 226 10.46 14.70 9.62
N GLY A 227 10.95 14.05 8.56
CA GLY A 227 12.35 14.17 8.17
C GLY A 227 13.26 13.66 9.30
N ASP A 228 14.09 14.56 9.82
CA ASP A 228 15.00 14.28 10.93
C ASP A 228 14.43 14.64 12.31
N GLU A 229 13.26 15.29 12.36
CA GLU A 229 12.59 15.66 13.61
C GLU A 229 11.78 14.46 14.12
N ILE A 230 11.94 14.14 15.41
CA ILE A 230 11.19 13.09 16.10
C ILE A 230 10.60 13.71 17.36
N GLN A 231 9.29 13.53 17.54
CA GLN A 231 8.56 13.95 18.72
C GLN A 231 7.87 12.76 19.36
N PHE A 232 7.86 12.74 20.68
CA PHE A 232 7.17 11.74 21.49
C PHE A 232 6.10 12.45 22.30
N PHE A 233 4.92 11.84 22.39
CA PHE A 233 3.82 12.34 23.21
C PHE A 233 3.31 11.24 24.12
N THR A 234 2.94 11.61 25.35
CA THR A 234 2.19 10.75 26.28
C THR A 234 1.03 11.56 26.83
N GLU A 235 -0.19 11.03 26.79
CA GLU A 235 -1.41 11.75 27.19
C GLU A 235 -1.54 13.15 26.51
N GLY A 236 -1.08 13.26 25.26
CA GLY A 236 -1.08 14.52 24.52
C GLY A 236 0.00 15.53 24.94
N ILE A 237 0.93 15.14 25.82
CA ILE A 237 2.00 16.01 26.32
C ILE A 237 3.33 15.60 25.66
N PRO A 238 4.08 16.54 25.05
CA PRO A 238 5.41 16.24 24.52
C PRO A 238 6.38 15.80 25.62
N ILE A 239 7.16 14.76 25.33
CA ILE A 239 8.19 14.24 26.23
C ILE A 239 9.51 13.98 25.50
N GLU A 240 10.62 13.92 26.24
CA GLU A 240 11.94 13.62 25.69
C GLU A 240 12.33 12.16 25.97
N LEU A 241 12.64 11.40 24.92
CA LEU A 241 13.11 10.02 25.00
C LEU A 241 14.36 9.79 24.12
N PRO A 242 15.55 10.31 24.51
CA PRO A 242 16.76 10.26 23.67
C PRO A 242 17.22 8.85 23.29
N GLN A 243 16.94 7.87 24.16
CA GLN A 243 17.28 6.46 23.90
C GLN A 243 16.40 5.87 22.80
N LEU A 244 15.12 6.23 22.79
CA LEU A 244 14.16 5.75 21.80
C LEU A 244 14.34 6.45 20.46
N GLU A 245 14.74 7.73 20.47
CA GLU A 245 15.05 8.49 19.26
C GLU A 245 16.05 7.75 18.34
N LYS A 246 17.11 7.18 18.92
CA LYS A 246 18.10 6.38 18.19
C LYS A 246 17.49 5.13 17.56
N GLN A 247 16.47 4.53 18.17
CA GLN A 247 15.76 3.36 17.63
C GLN A 247 14.84 3.80 16.48
N ILE A 248 14.06 4.86 16.67
CA ILE A 248 13.14 5.42 15.67
C ILE A 248 13.87 5.88 14.41
N ARG A 249 15.08 6.46 14.54
CA ARG A 249 15.92 6.83 13.39
C ARG A 249 16.34 5.64 12.51
N LYS A 250 16.31 4.41 13.04
CA LYS A 250 16.67 3.20 12.28
C LYS A 250 15.52 2.62 11.46
N ILE A 251 14.28 3.09 11.67
CA ILE A 251 13.13 2.67 10.87
C ILE A 251 13.36 3.10 9.42
N LYS A 252 13.35 2.12 8.51
CA LYS A 252 13.54 2.33 7.06
C LYS A 252 12.18 2.53 6.36
N GLY A 253 12.23 2.78 5.05
CA GLY A 253 11.05 2.87 4.18
C GLY A 253 10.44 4.27 4.06
N THR A 254 10.43 5.06 5.14
CA THR A 254 9.95 6.45 5.09
C THR A 254 10.61 7.37 6.12
N ASN A 255 10.64 8.66 5.79
CA ASN A 255 11.08 9.73 6.70
C ASN A 255 9.93 10.42 7.43
N ASN A 256 8.69 10.10 7.10
CA ASN A 256 7.52 10.69 7.75
C ASN A 256 6.57 9.59 8.22
N PHE A 257 6.21 9.58 9.49
CA PHE A 257 5.19 8.69 10.02
C PHE A 257 4.60 9.19 11.33
N PHE A 258 3.44 8.66 11.67
CA PHE A 258 2.82 8.81 12.98
C PHE A 258 2.43 7.43 13.50
N LEU A 259 3.06 6.99 14.58
CA LEU A 259 2.86 5.68 15.20
C LEU A 259 2.21 5.84 16.57
N THR A 260 1.42 4.85 16.97
CA THR A 260 0.96 4.69 18.35
C THR A 260 1.56 3.42 18.94
N GLY A 261 1.77 3.40 20.25
CA GLY A 261 2.36 2.24 20.89
C GLY A 261 2.60 2.41 22.38
N TRP A 262 3.44 1.52 22.90
CA TRP A 262 3.72 1.39 24.31
C TRP A 262 5.21 1.15 24.53
N LEU A 263 5.82 1.95 25.41
CA LEU A 263 7.18 1.73 25.90
C LEU A 263 7.14 0.89 27.17
N ARG A 264 7.67 -0.32 27.08
CA ARG A 264 7.77 -1.22 28.24
C ARG A 264 8.89 -0.81 29.19
N SER A 265 8.83 -1.35 30.41
CA SER A 265 9.87 -1.18 31.43
C SER A 265 11.26 -1.65 30.97
N ASP A 266 11.34 -2.62 30.05
CA ASP A 266 12.58 -3.10 29.42
C ASP A 266 13.08 -2.21 28.26
N GLN A 267 12.51 -1.01 28.11
CA GLN A 267 12.84 -0.03 27.07
C GLN A 267 12.57 -0.50 25.63
N LYS A 268 11.79 -1.56 25.45
CA LYS A 268 11.31 -1.97 24.13
C LYS A 268 10.04 -1.22 23.77
N LEU A 269 10.04 -0.64 22.58
CA LEU A 269 8.85 -0.06 21.99
C LEU A 269 8.03 -1.17 21.32
N ILE A 270 6.76 -1.24 21.71
CA ILE A 270 5.74 -2.01 21.00
C ILE A 270 4.86 -1.03 20.23
N VAL A 271 4.76 -1.18 18.91
CA VAL A 271 3.88 -0.36 18.08
C VAL A 271 2.59 -1.12 17.83
N ASP A 272 1.46 -0.48 18.09
CA ASP A 272 0.13 -1.07 17.95
C ASP A 272 -0.68 -0.53 16.77
N ASP A 273 -0.40 0.67 16.28
CA ASP A 273 -1.05 1.22 15.09
C ASP A 273 -0.17 2.24 14.37
N ILE A 274 -0.58 2.57 13.14
CA ILE A 274 0.06 3.56 12.28
C ILE A 274 -1.00 4.44 11.63
N LEU A 275 -0.89 5.75 11.86
CA LEU A 275 -1.90 6.71 11.44
C LEU A 275 -1.44 7.58 10.27
N PHE A 276 -0.14 7.62 10.00
CA PHE A 276 0.45 8.36 8.88
C PHE A 276 1.70 7.64 8.35
N TRP A 277 1.88 7.59 7.02
CA TRP A 277 3.06 7.01 6.38
C TRP A 277 3.45 7.76 5.10
N GLY A 278 4.64 8.38 5.10
CA GLY A 278 5.22 9.07 3.95
C GLY A 278 4.50 10.37 3.61
N GLN A 279 3.52 10.29 2.72
CA GLN A 279 2.64 11.40 2.34
C GLN A 279 1.16 11.01 2.48
N THR A 280 0.88 9.84 3.04
CA THR A 280 -0.46 9.26 3.10
C THR A 280 -0.96 9.25 4.54
N GLN A 281 -2.14 9.80 4.73
CA GLN A 281 -2.88 9.67 5.99
C GLN A 281 -3.58 8.32 6.01
N LEU A 282 -3.35 7.54 7.07
CA LEU A 282 -3.88 6.19 7.22
C LEU A 282 -4.99 6.12 8.26
N ILE A 283 -5.16 7.17 9.08
CA ILE A 283 -6.14 7.26 10.16
C ILE A 283 -7.57 6.85 9.74
N ASN A 284 -7.96 7.21 8.52
CA ASN A 284 -9.30 6.97 7.98
C ASN A 284 -9.43 5.60 7.28
N LEU A 285 -8.35 4.82 7.17
CA LEU A 285 -8.40 3.49 6.59
C LEU A 285 -8.92 2.47 7.61
N PRO A 286 -9.60 1.40 7.17
CA PRO A 286 -9.88 0.23 7.98
C PRO A 286 -8.65 -0.27 8.75
N PHE A 287 -8.85 -0.77 9.97
CA PHE A 287 -7.78 -1.29 10.81
C PHE A 287 -6.93 -2.36 10.10
N ARG A 288 -7.56 -3.24 9.32
CA ARG A 288 -6.87 -4.26 8.50
C ARG A 288 -5.84 -3.65 7.53
N ASP A 289 -6.14 -2.49 6.96
CA ASP A 289 -5.30 -1.84 5.97
C ASP A 289 -4.14 -1.12 6.66
N ARG A 290 -4.39 -0.48 7.81
CA ARG A 290 -3.34 0.11 8.65
C ARG A 290 -2.33 -0.93 9.13
N LEU A 291 -2.78 -2.13 9.52
CA LEU A 291 -1.89 -3.25 9.85
C LEU A 291 -0.97 -3.63 8.68
N THR A 292 -1.46 -3.57 7.44
CA THR A 292 -0.64 -3.83 6.25
C THR A 292 0.48 -2.80 6.09
N PHE A 293 0.25 -1.54 6.45
CA PHE A 293 1.31 -0.53 6.52
C PHE A 293 2.25 -0.76 7.70
N LEU A 294 1.72 -1.19 8.84
CA LEU A 294 2.52 -1.47 10.03
C LEU A 294 3.55 -2.58 9.77
N CYS A 295 3.17 -3.62 9.01
CA CYS A 295 4.09 -4.67 8.59
C CYS A 295 5.25 -4.19 7.68
N LYS A 296 5.16 -2.99 7.10
CA LYS A 296 6.25 -2.38 6.32
C LYS A 296 7.31 -1.70 7.19
N LEU A 297 7.11 -1.64 8.51
CA LEU A 297 8.11 -1.15 9.45
C LEU A 297 9.29 -2.12 9.51
N GLU A 298 10.31 -1.85 8.71
CA GLU A 298 11.59 -2.55 8.80
C GLU A 298 12.43 -1.98 9.96
N CYS A 299 12.35 -2.61 11.13
CA CYS A 299 13.14 -2.21 12.28
C CYS A 299 13.33 -3.31 13.33
N ASP A 300 14.59 -3.72 13.58
CA ASP A 300 14.91 -4.74 14.59
C ASP A 300 14.69 -4.26 16.03
N THR A 301 14.61 -2.95 16.25
CA THR A 301 14.48 -2.35 17.59
C THR A 301 13.04 -2.10 18.01
N VAL A 302 12.08 -2.24 17.09
CA VAL A 302 10.67 -1.99 17.35
C VAL A 302 9.91 -3.31 17.19
N ARG A 303 9.12 -3.68 18.19
CA ARG A 303 8.26 -4.86 18.10
C ARG A 303 6.87 -4.41 17.64
N ILE A 304 6.33 -5.03 16.60
CA ILE A 304 4.93 -4.82 16.24
C ILE A 304 4.07 -5.67 17.18
N LEU A 305 2.98 -5.10 17.73
CA LEU A 305 2.02 -5.86 18.53
C LEU A 305 1.31 -6.87 17.61
N PRO A 306 1.40 -8.18 17.87
CA PRO A 306 0.79 -9.18 17.01
C PRO A 306 -0.72 -8.97 16.93
N ALA A 307 -1.26 -9.21 15.74
CA ALA A 307 -2.67 -9.16 15.43
C ALA A 307 -3.01 -10.38 14.58
N ILE A 308 -3.76 -11.31 15.15
CA ILE A 308 -4.16 -12.54 14.46
C ILE A 308 -5.56 -12.36 13.91
N LYS A 309 -5.71 -12.51 12.60
CA LYS A 309 -7.00 -12.43 11.90
C LYS A 309 -7.83 -13.68 12.20
N ILE A 310 -9.04 -13.50 12.70
CA ILE A 310 -10.00 -14.57 12.98
C ILE A 310 -11.31 -14.26 12.25
N LEU A 311 -11.88 -15.27 11.60
CA LEU A 311 -13.21 -15.19 11.00
C LEU A 311 -14.28 -15.49 12.06
N SER A 312 -15.27 -14.61 12.19
CA SER A 312 -16.42 -14.78 13.08
C SER A 312 -17.42 -15.79 12.50
N ASP A 313 -16.97 -17.03 12.32
CA ASP A 313 -17.75 -18.16 11.80
C ASP A 313 -18.08 -19.20 12.89
N GLU A 314 -18.62 -20.35 12.50
CA GLU A 314 -18.99 -21.44 13.43
C GLU A 314 -17.78 -22.03 14.18
N LYS A 315 -16.56 -21.85 13.69
CA LYS A 315 -15.31 -22.32 14.31
C LYS A 315 -14.56 -21.21 15.06
N PHE A 316 -15.19 -20.04 15.21
CA PHE A 316 -14.58 -18.88 15.84
C PHE A 316 -13.98 -19.21 17.21
N GLU A 317 -14.73 -19.89 18.09
CA GLU A 317 -14.27 -20.20 19.45
C GLU A 317 -13.07 -21.15 19.49
N GLU A 318 -13.04 -22.17 18.62
CA GLU A 318 -11.92 -23.12 18.52
C GLU A 318 -10.65 -22.39 18.07
N ASN A 319 -10.75 -21.62 16.97
CA ASN A 319 -9.64 -20.82 16.45
C ASN A 319 -9.14 -19.79 17.49
N LEU A 320 -10.07 -19.17 18.22
CA LEU A 320 -9.75 -18.17 19.23
C LEU A 320 -8.86 -18.74 20.34
N VAL A 321 -9.21 -19.91 20.87
CA VAL A 321 -8.47 -20.56 21.95
C VAL A 321 -7.04 -20.93 21.51
N ASP A 322 -6.90 -21.50 20.31
CA ASP A 322 -5.59 -21.88 19.77
C ASP A 322 -4.67 -20.66 19.57
N HIS A 323 -5.21 -19.56 19.05
CA HIS A 323 -4.46 -18.32 18.88
C HIS A 323 -4.14 -17.61 20.20
N MET A 324 -5.04 -17.68 21.20
CA MET A 324 -4.74 -17.19 22.55
C MET A 324 -3.63 -18.01 23.19
N LEU A 325 -3.62 -19.33 23.04
CA LEU A 325 -2.55 -20.21 23.49
C LEU A 325 -1.20 -19.80 22.89
N GLU A 326 -1.16 -19.61 21.56
CA GLU A 326 0.03 -19.17 20.83
C GLU A 326 0.62 -17.88 21.41
N LEU A 327 -0.23 -16.87 21.60
CA LEU A 327 0.19 -15.56 22.09
C LEU A 327 0.49 -15.53 23.61
N SER A 328 -0.16 -16.39 24.40
CA SER A 328 -0.12 -16.30 25.86
C SER A 328 1.27 -16.49 26.47
N SER A 329 2.10 -17.30 25.81
CA SER A 329 3.48 -17.58 26.23
C SER A 329 4.35 -16.32 26.35
N ASP A 330 4.14 -15.37 25.43
CA ASP A 330 4.94 -14.15 25.31
C ASP A 330 4.24 -12.92 25.88
N TRP A 331 2.90 -12.93 25.87
CA TRP A 331 2.09 -11.74 26.08
C TRP A 331 1.09 -11.84 27.24
N GLY A 332 1.03 -12.97 27.95
CA GLY A 332 0.12 -13.16 29.09
C GLY A 332 -1.31 -13.53 28.66
N ASP A 333 -2.25 -13.43 29.59
CA ASP A 333 -3.57 -14.04 29.49
C ASP A 333 -4.70 -13.08 29.10
N LEU A 334 -4.42 -11.78 28.90
CA LEU A 334 -5.45 -10.78 28.57
C LEU A 334 -5.32 -10.37 27.09
N PHE A 335 -6.45 -10.34 26.40
CA PHE A 335 -6.52 -10.06 24.97
C PHE A 335 -7.67 -9.12 24.63
N ILE A 336 -7.53 -8.45 23.49
CA ILE A 336 -8.53 -7.58 22.88
C ILE A 336 -8.89 -8.13 21.50
N LEU A 337 -10.18 -8.21 21.21
CA LEU A 337 -10.71 -8.38 19.86
C LEU A 337 -11.15 -7.02 19.33
N ARG A 338 -10.74 -6.72 18.09
CA ARG A 338 -11.09 -5.49 17.37
C ARG A 338 -11.64 -5.81 15.99
N GLY A 339 -12.63 -5.06 15.51
CA GLY A 339 -13.16 -5.22 14.16
C GLY A 339 -12.16 -4.82 13.08
N SER A 340 -12.24 -5.49 11.93
CA SER A 340 -11.34 -5.23 10.78
C SER A 340 -11.63 -3.94 10.02
N GLU A 341 -12.90 -3.53 9.96
CA GLU A 341 -13.39 -2.41 9.15
C GLU A 341 -13.40 -1.08 9.92
N GLU A 342 -12.93 -1.08 11.16
CA GLU A 342 -12.96 0.11 12.02
C GLU A 342 -11.85 1.10 11.65
N PRO A 343 -12.18 2.35 11.28
CA PRO A 343 -11.20 3.41 11.20
C PRO A 343 -10.66 3.74 12.59
N TYR A 344 -9.63 4.59 12.64
CA TYR A 344 -9.15 5.14 13.90
C TYR A 344 -10.08 6.30 14.30
N LEU A 345 -11.09 6.00 15.12
CA LEU A 345 -12.16 6.91 15.54
C LEU A 345 -12.01 7.29 17.01
N ASP A 346 -12.76 8.31 17.45
CA ASP A 346 -12.86 8.68 18.86
C ASP A 346 -13.36 7.52 19.74
N GLU A 347 -14.22 6.66 19.20
CA GLU A 347 -14.70 5.45 19.87
C GLU A 347 -14.50 4.22 18.98
N VAL A 348 -13.83 3.20 19.52
CA VAL A 348 -13.53 1.95 18.82
C VAL A 348 -14.10 0.79 19.63
N PRO A 349 -15.07 0.03 19.08
CA PRO A 349 -15.65 -1.07 19.80
C PRO A 349 -14.62 -2.20 19.95
N VAL A 350 -14.46 -2.69 21.17
CA VAL A 350 -13.54 -3.79 21.46
C VAL A 350 -14.19 -4.82 22.37
N LYS A 351 -13.69 -6.06 22.34
CA LYS A 351 -14.04 -7.08 23.33
C LYS A 351 -12.80 -7.55 24.06
N ARG A 352 -12.77 -7.39 25.38
CA ARG A 352 -11.71 -7.97 26.21
C ARG A 352 -12.04 -9.40 26.60
N ILE A 353 -11.06 -10.26 26.48
CA ILE A 353 -11.16 -11.68 26.81
C ILE A 353 -9.93 -12.13 27.59
N LYS A 354 -10.13 -13.09 28.51
CA LYS A 354 -9.07 -13.63 29.36
C LYS A 354 -8.91 -15.12 29.10
N PHE A 355 -7.68 -15.57 28.87
CA PHE A 355 -7.37 -16.99 28.68
C PHE A 355 -7.53 -17.77 29.99
N GLY A 356 -8.27 -18.87 29.97
CA GLY A 356 -8.40 -19.78 31.11
C GLY A 356 -9.36 -19.34 32.22
N GLY A 357 -10.24 -18.37 32.01
CA GLY A 357 -11.29 -17.99 32.96
C GLY A 357 -12.56 -17.46 32.31
N GLU A 358 -13.67 -17.48 33.04
CA GLU A 358 -14.83 -16.65 32.72
C GLU A 358 -14.41 -15.17 32.86
N VAL A 359 -14.71 -14.35 31.85
CA VAL A 359 -14.38 -12.92 31.86
C VAL A 359 -15.23 -12.23 32.92
N GLU A 360 -14.67 -11.99 34.11
CA GLU A 360 -15.25 -10.99 35.01
C GLU A 360 -15.03 -9.61 34.39
N CYS A 361 -16.12 -8.99 33.90
CA CYS A 361 -16.13 -7.59 33.51
C CYS A 361 -15.50 -6.73 34.61
N PRO A 362 -14.58 -5.80 34.30
CA PRO A 362 -14.11 -4.83 35.28
C PRO A 362 -15.31 -3.98 35.73
N ARG A 363 -15.57 -3.93 37.04
CA ARG A 363 -16.38 -2.87 37.63
C ARG A 363 -15.55 -1.58 37.58
N ASN A 364 -16.17 -0.54 37.00
CA ASN A 364 -15.81 0.89 36.93
C ASN A 364 -14.62 1.36 37.76
#